data_AF-A0A368FG61-F1
#
_entry.id   AF-A0A368FG61-F1
#
_cell.length_a   1.000
_cell.length_b   1.000
_cell.length_c   1.000
_cell.angle_alpha   90.00
_cell.angle_beta   90.00
_cell.angle_gamma   90.00
#
_symmetry.space_group_name_H-M   'P 1'
#
loop_
_entity.id
_entity.type
_entity.pdbx_description
1 polymer ?
#
loop_
_entity_poly.entity_id
_entity_poly.type
_entity_poly.pdbx_seq_one_letter_code
_entity_poly.pdbx_strand_id
1 'polypeptide(L)'
;MRLFVLFHLFSWPVLAKIAQFYIEPTQKLAPTYVTQLVEGRLQRIEQGARMTASVSLIFDGGYHILVDSPSAADMKAKETMLRSLSSRSITPGEVQLVITTHGHPDHFGQGDLFYDEADALNQTSEWFNDAWDPIVGKRNRDKVICQADFIVPGHGKLFRALVLISVANNHVKLAVIFHSPLD
;
A
#
# COMPACT_ATOMS: atom_id res chain seq x y z
N MET A 1 80.20 -40.36 -16.09
CA MET A 1 79.78 -39.14 -15.37
C MET A 1 78.27 -39.03 -15.51
N ARG A 2 77.53 -39.08 -14.38
CA ARG A 2 76.08 -38.75 -14.32
C ARG A 2 75.88 -37.33 -14.90
N LEU A 3 74.74 -37.02 -15.53
CA LEU A 3 73.65 -36.24 -14.88
C LEU A 3 72.50 -35.79 -15.84
N PHE A 4 71.28 -36.13 -15.41
CA PHE A 4 69.93 -35.57 -15.58
C PHE A 4 69.25 -35.26 -16.95
N VAL A 5 68.04 -35.82 -17.03
CA VAL A 5 66.92 -35.60 -17.96
C VAL A 5 66.08 -34.40 -17.50
N LEU A 6 65.53 -33.61 -18.41
CA LEU A 6 64.38 -32.73 -18.13
C LEU A 6 63.25 -33.02 -19.12
N PHE A 7 62.25 -33.81 -18.70
CA PHE A 7 60.96 -33.90 -19.36
C PHE A 7 60.13 -32.70 -18.93
N HIS A 8 59.72 -31.84 -19.88
CA HIS A 8 58.66 -30.88 -19.63
C HIS A 8 57.31 -31.59 -19.67
N LEU A 9 56.83 -32.00 -18.49
CA LEU A 9 55.44 -32.33 -18.25
C LEU A 9 54.66 -31.01 -18.09
N PHE A 10 53.98 -30.58 -19.16
CA PHE A 10 52.94 -29.55 -19.05
C PHE A 10 51.68 -30.20 -18.48
N SER A 11 51.57 -30.27 -17.15
CA SER A 11 50.32 -30.59 -16.48
C SER A 11 49.58 -29.29 -16.16
N TRP A 12 48.61 -28.92 -17.01
CA TRP A 12 47.64 -27.88 -16.68
C TRP A 12 46.74 -28.42 -15.55
N PRO A 13 46.60 -27.74 -14.40
CA PRO A 13 45.54 -28.08 -13.47
C PRO A 13 44.21 -27.72 -14.13
N VAL A 14 43.40 -28.72 -14.46
CA VAL A 14 41.97 -28.51 -14.68
C VAL A 14 41.40 -28.11 -13.33
N LEU A 15 41.31 -26.80 -13.08
CA LEU A 15 40.53 -26.26 -11.97
C LEU A 15 39.07 -26.60 -12.27
N ALA A 16 38.61 -27.75 -11.76
CA ALA A 16 37.19 -28.02 -11.63
C ALA A 16 36.62 -26.95 -10.69
N LYS A 17 36.09 -25.88 -11.26
CA LYS A 17 35.21 -24.95 -10.54
C LYS A 17 33.96 -25.74 -10.19
N ILE A 18 33.93 -26.28 -8.97
CA ILE A 18 32.68 -26.71 -8.36
C ILE A 18 31.87 -25.43 -8.20
N ALA A 19 30.94 -25.17 -9.13
CA ALA A 19 29.92 -24.18 -8.94
C ALA A 19 29.02 -24.70 -7.82
N GLN A 20 29.23 -24.20 -6.62
CA GLN A 20 28.35 -24.47 -5.50
C GLN A 20 27.08 -23.67 -5.75
N PHE A 21 26.08 -24.33 -6.34
CA PHE A 21 24.75 -23.76 -6.46
C PHE A 21 24.17 -23.64 -5.06
N TYR A 22 24.10 -22.41 -4.56
CA TYR A 22 23.29 -22.11 -3.39
C TYR A 22 21.84 -22.10 -3.88
N ILE A 23 21.08 -23.13 -3.52
CA ILE A 23 19.63 -23.07 -3.66
C ILE A 23 19.18 -22.13 -2.54
N GLU A 24 18.81 -20.90 -2.90
CA GLU A 24 18.09 -19.99 -2.00
C GLU A 24 16.96 -20.80 -1.35
N PRO A 25 16.90 -20.93 -0.01
CA PRO A 25 15.77 -21.57 0.63
C PRO A 25 14.53 -20.81 0.17
N THR A 26 13.53 -21.52 -0.39
CA THR A 26 12.22 -20.95 -0.68
C THR A 26 11.83 -20.05 0.49
N GLN A 27 11.74 -18.75 0.24
CA GLN A 27 11.50 -17.73 1.26
C GLN A 27 10.33 -18.24 2.09
N LYS A 28 10.58 -18.59 3.35
CA LYS A 28 9.57 -19.17 4.22
C LYS A 28 8.61 -18.03 4.52
N LEU A 29 7.61 -17.86 3.66
CA LEU A 29 6.56 -16.85 3.78
C LEU A 29 6.04 -16.95 5.21
N ALA A 30 6.01 -15.82 5.91
CA ALA A 30 5.50 -15.77 7.27
C ALA A 30 4.10 -16.40 7.29
N PRO A 31 3.75 -17.15 8.36
CA PRO A 31 2.50 -17.88 8.40
C PRO A 31 1.33 -16.90 8.28
N THR A 32 0.27 -17.36 7.62
CA THR A 32 -1.00 -16.62 7.53
C THR A 32 -1.50 -16.30 8.94
N TYR A 33 -1.94 -15.06 9.15
CA TYR A 33 -2.55 -14.66 10.41
C TYR A 33 -3.70 -13.69 10.19
N VAL A 34 -4.61 -13.66 11.16
CA VAL A 34 -5.73 -12.72 11.22
C VAL A 34 -5.69 -12.02 12.57
N THR A 35 -5.87 -10.70 12.55
CA THR A 35 -5.90 -9.86 13.74
C THR A 35 -7.13 -8.96 13.69
N GLN A 36 -7.89 -8.92 14.79
CA GLN A 36 -8.88 -7.88 15.01
C GLN A 36 -8.18 -6.57 15.40
N LEU A 37 -8.27 -5.54 14.54
CA LEU A 37 -7.70 -4.22 14.83
C LEU A 37 -8.67 -3.37 15.65
N VAL A 38 -9.95 -3.41 15.31
CA VAL A 38 -11.06 -2.74 16.00
C VAL A 38 -12.16 -3.76 16.20
N GLU A 39 -12.61 -3.94 17.44
CA GLU A 39 -13.78 -4.76 17.74
C GLU A 39 -15.05 -3.95 17.45
N GLY A 40 -15.91 -4.49 16.59
CA GLY A 40 -17.18 -3.86 16.25
C GLY A 40 -18.18 -3.88 17.40
N ARG A 41 -19.10 -2.92 17.42
CA ARG A 41 -20.12 -2.80 18.45
C ARG A 41 -21.41 -2.20 17.89
N LEU A 42 -22.53 -2.75 18.32
CA LEU A 42 -23.85 -2.14 18.17
C LEU A 42 -24.38 -1.79 19.54
N GLN A 43 -24.65 -0.50 19.77
CA GLN A 43 -25.26 0.00 21.00
C GLN A 43 -26.57 0.70 20.67
N ARG A 44 -27.69 0.20 21.21
CA ARG A 44 -28.97 0.90 21.14
C ARG A 44 -28.93 2.14 22.02
N ILE A 45 -29.43 3.25 21.49
CA ILE A 45 -29.56 4.54 22.17
C ILE A 45 -31.00 5.03 22.04
N GLU A 46 -31.37 6.08 22.77
CA GLU A 46 -32.76 6.59 22.80
C GLU A 46 -33.34 6.86 21.40
N GLN A 47 -32.52 7.39 20.48
CA GLN A 47 -32.85 7.58 19.08
C GLN A 47 -31.90 6.79 18.18
N GLY A 48 -32.23 5.51 17.93
CA GLY A 48 -31.54 4.67 16.96
C GLY A 48 -30.44 3.79 17.55
N ALA A 49 -29.31 3.70 16.86
CA ALA A 49 -28.17 2.89 17.28
C ALA A 49 -26.85 3.58 16.95
N ARG A 50 -25.88 3.45 17.85
CA ARG A 50 -24.47 3.74 17.57
C ARG A 50 -23.80 2.44 17.13
N MET A 51 -23.22 2.47 15.94
CA MET A 51 -22.54 1.32 15.33
C MET A 51 -21.08 1.69 15.08
N THR A 52 -20.19 0.78 15.45
CA THR A 52 -18.77 0.80 15.10
C THR A 52 -18.51 -0.50 14.37
N ALA A 53 -17.99 -0.44 13.14
CA ALA A 53 -17.64 -1.63 12.40
C ALA A 53 -16.41 -2.32 13.02
N SER A 54 -16.39 -3.64 12.88
CA SER A 54 -15.19 -4.43 13.08
C SER A 54 -14.18 -4.09 11.98
N VAL A 55 -12.90 -4.02 12.32
CA VAL A 55 -11.81 -3.91 11.36
C VAL A 55 -10.81 -5.02 11.61
N SER A 56 -10.44 -5.74 10.56
CA SER A 56 -9.51 -6.87 10.65
C SER A 56 -8.35 -6.72 9.70
N LEU A 57 -7.17 -7.15 10.12
CA LEU A 57 -5.98 -7.29 9.30
C LEU A 57 -5.74 -8.78 9.05
N ILE A 58 -5.65 -9.14 7.79
CA ILE A 58 -5.22 -10.46 7.33
C ILE A 58 -3.82 -10.28 6.75
N PHE A 59 -2.89 -11.14 7.14
CA PHE A 59 -1.64 -11.30 6.42
C PHE A 59 -1.64 -12.67 5.78
N ASP A 60 -1.54 -12.71 4.45
CA ASP A 60 -1.51 -13.93 3.69
C ASP A 60 -0.62 -13.78 2.45
N GLY A 61 0.23 -14.76 2.19
CA GLY A 61 1.09 -14.76 0.99
C GLY A 61 2.02 -13.55 0.85
N GLY A 62 2.38 -12.86 1.93
CA GLY A 62 3.20 -11.65 1.90
C GLY A 62 2.42 -10.33 1.78
N TYR A 63 1.09 -10.40 1.71
CA TYR A 63 0.21 -9.24 1.57
C TYR A 63 -0.52 -8.94 2.88
N HIS A 64 -0.56 -7.67 3.25
CA HIS A 64 -1.47 -7.13 4.25
C HIS A 64 -2.79 -6.74 3.58
N ILE A 65 -3.87 -7.39 4.01
CA ILE A 65 -5.24 -7.19 3.54
C ILE A 65 -6.04 -6.64 4.71
N LEU A 66 -6.58 -5.44 4.56
CA LEU A 66 -7.46 -4.81 5.53
C LEU A 66 -8.91 -5.13 5.17
N VAL A 67 -9.71 -5.57 6.13
CA VAL A 67 -11.14 -5.81 5.97
C VAL A 67 -11.90 -4.75 6.77
N ASP A 68 -12.72 -3.99 6.04
CA ASP A 68 -13.43 -2.79 6.46
C ASP A 68 -12.52 -1.66 6.97
N SER A 69 -13.11 -0.48 7.13
CA SER A 69 -12.48 0.69 7.72
C SER A 69 -13.52 1.47 8.53
N PRO A 70 -13.13 2.13 9.63
CA PRO A 70 -14.10 2.88 10.44
C PRO A 70 -14.75 4.01 9.65
N SER A 71 -15.95 4.40 10.09
CA SER A 71 -16.60 5.64 9.64
C SER A 71 -15.63 6.82 9.64
N ALA A 72 -15.74 7.72 8.64
CA ALA A 72 -15.01 8.99 8.60
C ALA A 72 -15.17 9.80 9.90
N ALA A 73 -16.33 9.69 10.54
CA ALA A 73 -16.66 10.39 11.77
C ALA A 73 -16.25 9.66 13.08
N ASP A 74 -15.90 8.36 13.02
CA ASP A 74 -15.48 7.61 14.22
C ASP A 74 -13.96 7.72 14.43
N MET A 75 -13.53 8.89 14.92
CA MET A 75 -12.13 9.19 15.18
C MET A 75 -11.49 8.25 16.22
N LYS A 76 -12.28 7.72 17.15
CA LYS A 76 -11.79 6.78 18.16
C LYS A 76 -11.45 5.44 17.53
N ALA A 77 -12.36 4.86 16.75
CA ALA A 77 -12.11 3.61 16.04
C ALA A 77 -10.96 3.76 15.03
N LYS A 78 -10.89 4.91 14.33
CA LYS A 78 -9.77 5.25 13.45
C LYS A 78 -8.43 5.24 14.19
N GLU A 79 -8.35 5.90 15.34
CA GLU A 79 -7.12 5.92 16.13
C GLU A 79 -6.76 4.52 16.68
N THR A 80 -7.74 3.76 17.15
CA THR A 80 -7.53 2.37 17.58
C THR A 80 -6.95 1.52 16.44
N MET A 81 -7.52 1.61 15.23
CA MET A 81 -7.03 0.93 14.04
C MET A 81 -5.56 1.30 13.76
N LEU A 82 -5.25 2.60 13.67
CA LEU A 82 -3.91 3.09 13.35
C LEU A 82 -2.87 2.70 14.42
N ARG A 83 -3.23 2.76 15.71
CA ARG A 83 -2.37 2.30 16.80
C ARG A 83 -2.13 0.79 16.74
N SER A 84 -3.14 0.00 16.38
CA SER A 84 -3.02 -1.45 16.25
C SER A 84 -2.13 -1.85 15.07
N LEU A 85 -2.21 -1.14 13.94
CA LEU A 85 -1.24 -1.30 12.84
C LEU A 85 0.17 -0.92 13.30
N SER A 86 0.32 0.26 13.92
CA SER A 86 1.62 0.76 14.37
C SER A 86 2.29 -0.14 15.42
N SER A 87 1.54 -0.76 16.33
CA SER A 87 2.11 -1.69 17.33
C SER A 87 2.68 -2.97 16.71
N ARG A 88 2.41 -3.22 15.43
CA ARG A 88 2.94 -4.32 14.63
C ARG A 88 3.99 -3.84 13.63
N SER A 89 4.41 -2.58 13.73
CA SER A 89 5.31 -1.93 12.77
C SER A 89 4.77 -1.91 11.34
N ILE A 90 3.44 -1.90 11.19
CA ILE A 90 2.77 -1.80 9.89
C ILE A 90 2.26 -0.38 9.73
N THR A 91 2.64 0.27 8.64
CA THR A 91 2.12 1.56 8.22
C THR A 91 0.95 1.37 7.26
N PRO A 92 0.03 2.35 7.13
CA PRO A 92 -1.07 2.24 6.16
C PRO A 92 -0.61 2.02 4.72
N GLY A 93 0.58 2.51 4.33
CA GLY A 93 1.15 2.31 3.00
C GLY A 93 1.65 0.88 2.73
N GLU A 94 1.76 0.05 3.78
CA GLU A 94 2.12 -1.37 3.65
C GLU A 94 0.89 -2.28 3.53
N VAL A 95 -0.33 -1.73 3.43
CA VAL A 95 -1.56 -2.45 3.13
C VAL A 95 -1.76 -2.48 1.61
N GLN A 96 -1.86 -3.67 1.02
CA GLN A 96 -1.99 -3.83 -0.43
C GLN A 96 -3.45 -3.92 -0.90
N LEU A 97 -4.35 -4.38 -0.03
CA LEU A 97 -5.75 -4.56 -0.38
C LEU A 97 -6.64 -4.12 0.78
N VAL A 98 -7.71 -3.40 0.45
CA VAL A 98 -8.80 -3.10 1.38
C VAL A 98 -10.06 -3.75 0.84
N ILE A 99 -10.74 -4.54 1.66
CA ILE A 99 -12.00 -5.21 1.34
C ILE A 99 -13.10 -4.54 2.16
N THR A 100 -14.10 -3.97 1.49
CA THR A 100 -15.32 -3.51 2.14
C THR A 100 -16.36 -4.63 2.09
N THR A 101 -16.87 -5.04 3.24
CA THR A 101 -17.85 -6.13 3.35
C THR A 101 -19.21 -5.74 2.78
N HIS A 102 -19.67 -4.50 3.05
CA HIS A 102 -20.90 -3.94 2.50
C HIS A 102 -20.92 -2.40 2.57
N GLY A 103 -21.86 -1.78 1.87
CA GLY A 103 -21.92 -0.32 1.66
C GLY A 103 -22.56 0.50 2.79
N HIS A 104 -22.43 0.11 4.06
CA HIS A 104 -22.80 1.02 5.15
C HIS A 104 -21.62 1.93 5.54
N PRO A 105 -21.84 3.23 5.85
CA PRO A 105 -20.76 4.20 6.03
C PRO A 105 -19.74 3.87 7.13
N ASP A 106 -20.11 3.03 8.11
CA ASP A 106 -19.22 2.58 9.17
C ASP A 106 -18.22 1.51 8.73
N HIS A 107 -18.37 0.93 7.53
CA HIS A 107 -17.48 -0.11 6.96
C HIS A 107 -16.49 0.40 5.89
N PHE A 108 -16.74 1.56 5.28
CA PHE A 108 -15.89 2.10 4.19
C PHE A 108 -15.49 3.55 4.40
N GLY A 109 -15.67 4.09 5.61
CA GLY A 109 -15.56 5.53 5.86
C GLY A 109 -14.18 6.15 5.58
N GLN A 110 -13.12 5.37 5.39
CA GLN A 110 -11.80 5.88 5.00
C GLN A 110 -11.52 5.76 3.49
N GLY A 111 -12.48 5.30 2.68
CA GLY A 111 -12.35 5.07 1.23
C GLY A 111 -12.73 6.23 0.33
N ASP A 112 -13.10 7.40 0.88
CA ASP A 112 -13.49 8.59 0.13
C ASP A 112 -12.26 9.35 -0.44
N LEU A 113 -11.71 8.81 -1.53
CA LEU A 113 -10.42 9.24 -2.07
C LEU A 113 -10.47 10.01 -3.39
N PHE A 114 -11.16 9.53 -4.43
CA PHE A 114 -11.18 10.19 -5.75
C PHE A 114 -12.52 9.95 -6.45
N TYR A 115 -13.24 11.02 -6.82
CA TYR A 115 -14.50 10.92 -7.58
C TYR A 115 -14.22 10.62 -9.04
N ASP A 116 -13.33 11.36 -9.67
CA ASP A 116 -12.92 11.18 -11.06
C ASP A 116 -11.50 11.71 -11.28
N GLU A 117 -11.04 11.71 -12.54
CA GLU A 117 -9.72 12.25 -12.91
C GLU A 117 -9.66 13.78 -12.71
N ALA A 118 -10.74 14.51 -12.98
CA ALA A 118 -10.77 15.97 -12.84
C ALA A 118 -10.64 16.39 -11.36
N ASP A 119 -11.31 15.67 -10.46
CA ASP A 119 -11.19 15.77 -9.02
C ASP A 119 -9.76 15.42 -8.55
N ALA A 120 -9.20 14.30 -9.02
CA ALA A 120 -7.83 13.90 -8.68
C ALA A 120 -6.78 14.94 -9.11
N LEU A 121 -7.04 15.65 -10.22
CA LEU A 121 -6.21 16.75 -10.74
C LEU A 121 -6.55 18.12 -10.13
N ASN A 122 -7.47 18.18 -9.17
CA ASN A 122 -7.92 19.41 -8.51
C ASN A 122 -8.45 20.47 -9.51
N GLN A 123 -9.13 20.00 -10.56
CA GLN A 123 -9.81 20.82 -11.57
C GLN A 123 -11.25 21.16 -11.16
N THR A 124 -11.81 20.39 -10.23
CA THR A 124 -13.12 20.63 -9.59
C THR A 124 -12.95 20.87 -8.09
N SER A 125 -14.01 21.37 -7.45
CA SER A 125 -14.07 21.54 -5.98
C SER A 125 -15.11 20.63 -5.32
N GLU A 126 -15.75 19.71 -6.06
CA GLU A 126 -16.86 18.90 -5.56
C GLU A 126 -16.47 18.07 -4.34
N TRP A 127 -15.47 17.20 -4.46
CA TRP A 127 -14.96 16.44 -3.32
C TRP A 127 -14.47 17.36 -2.18
N PHE A 128 -13.82 18.48 -2.49
CA PHE A 128 -13.33 19.41 -1.47
C PHE A 128 -14.48 20.00 -0.65
N ASN A 129 -15.62 20.26 -1.28
CA ASN A 129 -16.81 20.81 -0.64
C ASN A 129 -17.57 19.76 0.18
N ASP A 130 -17.53 18.50 -0.26
CA ASP A 130 -18.24 17.38 0.39
C ASP A 130 -17.41 16.74 1.52
N ALA A 131 -16.09 16.89 1.48
CA ALA A 131 -15.19 16.30 2.46
C ALA A 131 -15.42 16.86 3.86
N TRP A 132 -15.53 15.96 4.84
CA TRP A 132 -15.63 16.33 6.26
C TRP A 132 -14.45 17.20 6.74
N ASP A 133 -13.23 16.85 6.32
CA ASP A 133 -12.02 17.64 6.55
C ASP A 133 -11.19 17.65 5.26
N PRO A 134 -11.36 18.66 4.39
CA PRO A 134 -10.72 18.68 3.08
C PRO A 134 -9.20 18.87 3.18
N ILE A 135 -8.69 19.48 4.27
CA ILE A 135 -7.25 19.69 4.45
C ILE A 135 -6.55 18.37 4.79
N VAL A 136 -7.09 17.60 5.72
CA VAL A 136 -6.56 16.27 6.06
C VAL A 136 -6.81 15.29 4.91
N GLY A 137 -8.00 15.33 4.31
CA GLY A 137 -8.35 14.47 3.18
C GLY A 137 -7.41 14.71 2.00
N LYS A 138 -7.11 15.96 1.63
CA LYS A 138 -6.17 16.27 0.55
C LYS A 138 -4.78 15.71 0.84
N ARG A 139 -4.26 15.87 2.06
CA ARG A 139 -2.95 15.29 2.43
C ARG A 139 -2.90 13.77 2.31
N ASN A 140 -4.01 13.08 2.58
CA ASN A 140 -4.10 11.64 2.42
C ASN A 140 -4.20 11.23 0.94
N ARG A 141 -5.03 11.95 0.16
CA ARG A 141 -5.12 11.78 -1.30
C ARG A 141 -3.77 11.98 -1.98
N ASP A 142 -3.03 13.03 -1.59
CA ASP A 142 -1.68 13.32 -2.08
C ASP A 142 -0.72 12.13 -1.82
N LYS A 143 -0.84 11.42 -0.68
CA LYS A 143 -0.03 10.22 -0.40
C LYS A 143 -0.38 9.06 -1.32
N VAL A 144 -1.67 8.83 -1.56
CA VAL A 144 -2.16 7.73 -2.39
C VAL A 144 -1.74 7.95 -3.85
N ILE A 145 -2.02 9.14 -4.39
CA ILE A 145 -1.68 9.45 -5.79
C ILE A 145 -0.16 9.45 -6.04
N CYS A 146 0.65 9.73 -5.01
CA CYS A 146 2.11 9.66 -5.13
C CYS A 146 2.67 8.22 -5.14
N GLN A 147 1.90 7.23 -4.70
CA GLN A 147 2.34 5.83 -4.62
C GLN A 147 1.66 4.93 -5.68
N ALA A 148 0.52 5.38 -6.21
CA ALA A 148 -0.23 4.63 -7.21
C ALA A 148 0.35 4.86 -8.61
N ASP A 149 0.40 3.78 -9.41
CA ASP A 149 0.62 3.88 -10.86
C ASP A 149 -0.70 4.15 -11.60
N PHE A 150 -1.82 3.62 -11.08
CA PHE A 150 -3.16 3.74 -11.64
C PHE A 150 -4.17 4.04 -10.55
N ILE A 151 -5.19 4.84 -10.88
CA ILE A 151 -6.33 5.11 -10.03
C ILE A 151 -7.59 4.63 -10.75
N VAL A 152 -8.40 3.85 -10.04
CA VAL A 152 -9.78 3.54 -10.42
C VAL A 152 -10.67 4.42 -9.54
N PRO A 153 -11.23 5.51 -10.09
CA PRO A 153 -12.01 6.45 -9.28
C PRO A 153 -13.44 5.95 -9.05
N GLY A 154 -14.18 6.60 -8.13
CA GLY A 154 -15.55 6.21 -7.79
C GLY A 154 -16.59 6.48 -8.89
N HIS A 155 -16.36 7.50 -9.72
CA HIS A 155 -17.27 8.03 -10.73
C HIS A 155 -16.51 8.39 -12.02
N GLY A 156 -15.91 7.42 -12.70
CA GLY A 156 -15.20 7.72 -13.95
C GLY A 156 -14.44 6.56 -14.56
N LYS A 157 -13.64 6.87 -15.57
CA LYS A 157 -12.70 5.91 -16.17
C LYS A 157 -11.44 5.80 -15.31
N LEU A 158 -10.81 4.63 -15.33
CA LEU A 158 -9.48 4.44 -14.76
C LEU A 158 -8.45 5.31 -15.49
N PHE A 159 -7.47 5.83 -14.76
CA PHE A 159 -6.42 6.69 -15.32
C PHE A 159 -5.06 6.38 -14.68
N ARG A 160 -3.98 6.79 -15.36
CA ARG A 160 -2.62 6.59 -14.88
C ARG A 160 -2.20 7.75 -13.98
N ALA A 161 -1.74 7.45 -12.77
CA ALA A 161 -1.14 8.42 -11.85
C ALA A 161 0.35 8.58 -12.18
N LEU A 162 0.68 9.60 -12.96
CA LEU A 162 2.05 9.89 -13.39
C LEU A 162 2.71 10.91 -12.45
N VAL A 163 3.59 10.43 -11.57
CA VAL A 163 4.42 11.29 -10.72
C VAL A 163 5.74 11.59 -11.46
N LEU A 164 5.82 12.70 -12.20
CA LEU A 164 7.11 13.16 -12.72
C LEU A 164 7.87 13.93 -11.63
N ILE A 165 8.94 13.32 -11.10
CA ILE A 165 9.90 14.03 -10.25
C ILE A 165 10.76 14.92 -11.16
N SER A 166 10.50 16.23 -11.16
CA SER A 166 11.40 17.21 -11.77
C SER A 166 12.42 17.67 -10.73
N VAL A 167 13.65 17.17 -10.80
CA VAL A 167 14.78 17.71 -10.04
C VAL A 167 15.25 19.00 -10.71
N ALA A 168 14.84 20.15 -10.18
CA ALA A 168 15.41 21.44 -10.57
C ALA A 168 15.99 22.14 -9.33
N ASN A 169 17.33 22.30 -9.31
CA ASN A 169 18.11 23.14 -8.39
C ASN A 169 17.92 22.88 -6.88
N ASN A 170 18.34 21.71 -6.37
CA ASN A 170 18.40 21.39 -4.93
C ASN A 170 17.10 21.60 -4.11
N HIS A 171 15.98 21.79 -4.79
CA HIS A 171 14.64 21.80 -4.21
C HIS A 171 13.81 20.75 -4.95
N VAL A 172 13.35 19.73 -4.23
CA VAL A 172 12.40 18.75 -4.78
C VAL A 172 11.09 19.51 -5.05
N LYS A 173 10.74 19.70 -6.32
CA LYS A 173 9.42 20.15 -6.73
C LYS A 173 8.54 18.93 -6.99
N LEU A 174 7.39 18.93 -6.33
CA LEU A 174 6.36 17.90 -6.38
C LEU A 174 5.72 17.82 -7.78
N ALA A 175 5.31 16.61 -8.16
CA ALA A 175 4.97 16.22 -9.52
C ALA A 175 3.82 16.99 -10.18
N VAL A 176 3.98 17.22 -11.47
CA VAL A 176 2.91 17.56 -12.40
C VAL A 176 2.39 16.25 -12.98
N ILE A 177 1.12 15.95 -12.72
CA ILE A 177 0.44 14.77 -13.26
C ILE A 177 0.20 15.04 -14.75
N PHE A 178 0.84 14.25 -15.62
CA PHE A 178 0.53 14.28 -17.05
C PHE A 178 -0.53 13.25 -17.38
N HIS A 179 -1.53 13.69 -18.12
CA HIS A 179 -2.58 12.88 -18.69
C HIS A 179 -1.98 11.94 -19.75
N SER A 180 -2.30 10.64 -19.63
CA SER A 180 -2.37 9.77 -20.79
C SER A 180 -3.75 9.14 -20.73
N PRO A 181 -4.63 9.43 -21.69
CA PRO A 181 -5.84 8.64 -21.80
C PRO A 181 -5.39 7.23 -22.16
N LEU A 182 -5.87 6.25 -21.42
CA LEU A 182 -5.82 4.87 -21.86
C LEU A 182 -7.01 4.73 -22.82
N ASP A 183 -6.76 5.07 -24.08
CA ASP A 183 -7.69 4.85 -25.18
C ASP A 183 -7.92 3.34 -25.41
#